data_AF-A0A2S7U0G4-F1
#
_entry.id   AF-A0A2S7U0G4-F1
#
_cell.length_a   1.000
_cell.length_b   1.000
_cell.length_c   1.000
_cell.angle_alpha   90.00
_cell.angle_beta   90.00
_cell.angle_gamma   90.00
#
_symmetry.space_group_name_H-M   'P 1'
#
loop_
_entity.id
_entity.type
_entity.pdbx_description
1 polymer ?
#
loop_
_entity_poly.entity_id
_entity_poly.type
_entity_poly.pdbx_seq_one_letter_code
_entity_poly.pdbx_strand_id
1 'polypeptide(L)'
;MKILATTAILSAIAMVSPITAGECHTKKVNNIVETAVAAGSFKTLAAALEAAGLVDVLSGKGSFTVFAPTDAAFAKLPKTTVEDLLKPENKSKLQALLKFHVVSGNIGLSDALAAKAAKSLQGEPINVRFSNGKVKINDASLISADIKTSNGVIHAIDSVMLPPAPKNDIASVAKKSGQFNTLLAAVGAAGLDKTLSGKNSVTVFAPTDDAFKALSKGTVESLLKPENLDELKAILTLHVVPGRVSAGNALNAKSSKSLNGDTLNFGIENGLFQVNGATIVKTDIQCDNGVIHVIDSVILPKTKINCHSASSDTSPSQMITKAITKGVPVFNHGNHSKCADIYQQCLVSLTKATNVDCSTRAMLHTVLTRSQKINCDTTRAWTLRTGLDNALASMNK
;
A
#
# COMPACT_ATOMS: atom_id res chain seq x y z
N MET A 1 -50.42 -108.06 -6.61
CA MET A 1 -49.30 -108.06 -7.60
C MET A 1 -48.75 -106.63 -7.65
N LYS A 2 -47.45 -106.47 -7.42
CA LYS A 2 -46.72 -105.25 -7.01
C LYS A 2 -46.99 -103.99 -7.85
N ILE A 3 -47.10 -102.82 -7.23
CA ILE A 3 -46.44 -101.56 -7.67
C ILE A 3 -46.07 -100.73 -6.41
N LEU A 4 -44.81 -100.29 -6.36
CA LEU A 4 -44.19 -99.43 -5.34
C LEU A 4 -44.66 -97.97 -5.44
N ALA A 5 -44.67 -97.25 -4.31
CA ALA A 5 -44.48 -95.80 -4.31
C ALA A 5 -43.72 -95.36 -3.03
N THR A 6 -42.46 -95.00 -3.25
CA THR A 6 -41.53 -94.31 -2.34
C THR A 6 -41.84 -92.82 -2.27
N THR A 7 -41.69 -92.18 -1.09
CA THR A 7 -41.59 -90.73 -0.99
C THR A 7 -40.51 -90.36 0.03
N ALA A 8 -39.51 -89.62 -0.45
CA ALA A 8 -38.29 -89.24 0.26
C ALA A 8 -38.47 -87.90 0.98
N ILE A 9 -37.89 -87.80 2.17
CA ILE A 9 -37.85 -86.60 3.02
C ILE A 9 -36.63 -85.77 2.58
N LEU A 10 -36.87 -84.54 2.12
CA LEU A 10 -35.84 -83.61 1.67
C LEU A 10 -35.29 -82.82 2.87
N SER A 11 -34.03 -83.08 3.24
CA SER A 11 -33.31 -82.37 4.29
C SER A 11 -32.67 -81.10 3.71
N ALA A 12 -33.01 -79.93 4.26
CA ALA A 12 -32.45 -78.64 3.84
C ALA A 12 -31.03 -78.46 4.39
N ILE A 13 -30.05 -78.33 3.49
CA ILE A 13 -28.67 -77.93 3.80
C ILE A 13 -28.60 -76.40 3.70
N ALA A 14 -28.38 -75.73 4.83
CA ALA A 14 -28.08 -74.31 4.86
C ALA A 14 -26.66 -74.06 4.34
N MET A 15 -26.53 -73.39 3.19
CA MET A 15 -25.25 -72.91 2.69
C MET A 15 -24.91 -71.57 3.37
N VAL A 16 -23.82 -71.56 4.14
CA VAL A 16 -23.21 -70.33 4.66
C VAL A 16 -22.30 -69.77 3.57
N SER A 17 -22.69 -68.67 2.95
CA SER A 17 -21.82 -67.88 2.05
C SER A 17 -20.94 -66.94 2.88
N PRO A 18 -19.66 -66.74 2.51
CA PRO A 18 -18.81 -65.76 3.16
C PRO A 18 -19.17 -64.33 2.74
N ILE A 19 -18.81 -63.42 3.63
CA ILE A 19 -18.99 -61.97 3.64
C ILE A 19 -18.50 -61.31 2.33
N THR A 20 -19.34 -60.47 1.73
CA THR A 20 -18.89 -59.26 1.02
C THR A 20 -19.57 -58.07 1.68
N ALA A 21 -18.86 -57.46 2.62
CA ALA A 21 -19.14 -56.10 3.04
C ALA A 21 -19.09 -55.23 1.77
N GLY A 22 -20.23 -54.70 1.35
CA GLY A 22 -20.28 -53.75 0.26
C GLY A 22 -19.30 -52.63 0.55
N GLU A 23 -18.33 -52.46 -0.32
CA GLU A 23 -17.46 -51.29 -0.33
C GLU A 23 -18.39 -50.07 -0.44
N CYS A 24 -18.56 -49.37 0.69
CA CYS A 24 -19.02 -48.00 0.66
C CYS A 24 -17.97 -47.26 -0.15
N HIS A 25 -18.25 -47.03 -1.45
CA HIS A 25 -17.55 -46.03 -2.23
C HIS A 25 -17.77 -44.69 -1.54
N THR A 26 -16.91 -44.36 -0.58
CA THR A 26 -16.66 -42.99 -0.19
C THR A 26 -16.17 -42.32 -1.46
N LYS A 27 -17.07 -41.65 -2.17
CA LYS A 27 -16.76 -40.81 -3.33
C LYS A 27 -15.70 -39.82 -2.84
N LYS A 28 -14.43 -40.12 -3.09
CA LYS A 28 -13.30 -39.28 -2.69
C LYS A 28 -13.58 -37.93 -3.34
N VAL A 29 -13.94 -36.93 -2.53
CA VAL A 29 -14.23 -35.61 -3.06
C VAL A 29 -12.87 -35.05 -3.45
N ASN A 30 -12.63 -35.01 -4.75
CA ASN A 30 -11.37 -34.57 -5.32
C ASN A 30 -11.20 -33.07 -5.09
N ASN A 31 -9.94 -32.61 -4.94
CA ASN A 31 -9.64 -31.19 -4.85
C ASN A 31 -10.03 -30.46 -6.14
N ILE A 32 -10.09 -29.12 -6.11
CA ILE A 32 -10.41 -28.29 -7.29
C ILE A 32 -9.58 -28.70 -8.52
N VAL A 33 -8.27 -28.89 -8.33
CA VAL A 33 -7.34 -29.25 -9.42
C VAL A 33 -7.63 -30.67 -9.94
N GLU A 34 -7.80 -31.63 -9.04
CA GLU A 34 -8.11 -33.02 -9.40
C GLU A 34 -9.49 -33.14 -10.08
N THR A 35 -10.47 -32.34 -9.66
CA THR A 35 -11.81 -32.28 -10.26
C THR A 35 -11.76 -31.65 -11.65
N ALA A 36 -10.95 -30.60 -11.83
CA ALA A 36 -10.74 -29.98 -13.15
C ALA A 36 -10.08 -30.96 -14.13
N VAL A 37 -9.09 -31.74 -13.67
CA VAL A 37 -8.44 -32.80 -14.46
C VAL A 37 -9.42 -33.94 -14.77
N ALA A 38 -10.19 -34.39 -13.78
CA ALA A 38 -11.18 -35.46 -13.93
C ALA A 38 -12.34 -35.10 -14.87
N ALA A 39 -12.73 -33.82 -14.94
CA ALA A 39 -13.77 -33.33 -15.85
C ALA A 39 -13.32 -33.27 -17.32
N GLY A 40 -12.02 -33.45 -17.61
CA GLY A 40 -11.46 -33.60 -18.96
C GLY A 40 -11.54 -32.37 -19.88
N SER A 41 -12.30 -31.34 -19.48
CA SER A 41 -12.65 -30.14 -20.28
C SER A 41 -11.92 -28.87 -19.82
N PHE A 42 -10.94 -29.01 -18.92
CA PHE A 42 -10.17 -27.90 -18.31
C PHE A 42 -8.66 -28.11 -18.44
N LYS A 43 -8.20 -28.84 -19.48
CA LYS A 43 -6.77 -29.20 -19.62
C LYS A 43 -5.89 -27.96 -19.76
N THR A 44 -6.37 -26.95 -20.50
CA THR A 44 -5.67 -25.67 -20.69
C THR A 44 -5.54 -24.89 -19.38
N LEU A 45 -6.58 -24.93 -18.55
CA LEU A 45 -6.59 -24.28 -17.24
C LEU A 45 -5.61 -24.97 -16.27
N ALA A 46 -5.55 -26.31 -16.27
CA ALA A 46 -4.61 -27.05 -15.44
C ALA A 46 -3.16 -26.71 -15.80
N ALA A 47 -2.81 -26.69 -17.10
CA ALA A 47 -1.49 -26.27 -17.57
C ALA A 47 -1.16 -24.82 -17.19
N ALA A 48 -2.14 -23.91 -17.28
CA ALA A 48 -1.98 -22.52 -16.84
C ALA A 48 -1.72 -22.40 -15.32
N LEU A 49 -2.41 -23.21 -14.50
CA LEU A 49 -2.22 -23.24 -13.05
C LEU A 49 -0.84 -23.75 -12.66
N GLU A 50 -0.34 -24.78 -13.35
CA GLU A 50 1.03 -25.30 -13.18
C GLU A 50 2.07 -24.24 -13.57
N ALA A 51 1.93 -23.63 -14.76
CA ALA A 51 2.83 -22.57 -15.22
C ALA A 51 2.85 -21.34 -14.27
N ALA A 52 1.70 -21.00 -13.71
CA ALA A 52 1.56 -19.90 -12.75
C ALA A 52 2.06 -20.24 -11.33
N GLY A 53 2.25 -21.52 -11.00
CA GLY A 53 2.58 -21.97 -9.64
C GLY A 53 1.47 -21.70 -8.63
N LEU A 54 0.20 -21.76 -9.06
CA LEU A 54 -0.97 -21.52 -8.21
C LEU A 54 -1.63 -22.82 -7.71
N VAL A 55 -1.12 -23.98 -8.13
CA VAL A 55 -1.60 -25.31 -7.72
C VAL A 55 -1.60 -25.46 -6.20
N ASP A 56 -0.54 -25.03 -5.52
CA ASP A 56 -0.43 -25.14 -4.06
C ASP A 56 -1.43 -24.23 -3.33
N VAL A 57 -1.68 -23.04 -3.88
CA VAL A 57 -2.64 -22.08 -3.30
C VAL A 57 -4.07 -22.61 -3.41
N LEU A 58 -4.42 -23.16 -4.58
CA LEU A 58 -5.75 -23.72 -4.84
C LEU A 58 -5.94 -25.14 -4.31
N SER A 59 -4.88 -25.81 -3.86
CA SER A 59 -4.94 -27.11 -3.19
C SER A 59 -4.83 -26.97 -1.66
N GLY A 60 -4.54 -25.77 -1.16
CA GLY A 60 -4.38 -25.48 0.26
C GLY A 60 -5.70 -25.53 1.05
N LYS A 61 -5.56 -25.39 2.38
CA LYS A 61 -6.70 -25.32 3.32
C LYS A 61 -7.45 -23.99 3.16
N GLY A 62 -8.58 -24.02 2.48
CA GLY A 62 -9.46 -22.87 2.29
C GLY A 62 -10.62 -23.20 1.39
N SER A 63 -11.76 -22.54 1.59
CA SER A 63 -12.90 -22.65 0.69
C SER A 63 -12.74 -21.65 -0.44
N PHE A 64 -12.66 -22.13 -1.69
CA PHE A 64 -12.53 -21.28 -2.87
C PHE A 64 -13.68 -21.51 -3.84
N THR A 65 -14.10 -20.45 -4.51
CA THR A 65 -15.02 -20.55 -5.64
C THR A 65 -14.26 -20.22 -6.90
N VAL A 66 -14.19 -21.17 -7.84
CA VAL A 66 -13.40 -21.03 -9.08
C VAL A 66 -14.34 -20.98 -10.28
N PHE A 67 -14.28 -19.88 -11.02
CA PHE A 67 -14.93 -19.76 -12.32
C PHE A 67 -13.99 -20.34 -13.38
N ALA A 68 -14.16 -21.62 -13.73
CA ALA A 68 -13.25 -22.34 -14.62
C ALA A 68 -13.69 -22.21 -16.08
N PRO A 69 -12.93 -21.52 -16.96
CA PRO A 69 -13.20 -21.53 -18.39
C PRO A 69 -12.90 -22.90 -18.99
N THR A 70 -13.84 -23.39 -19.79
CA THR A 70 -13.67 -24.64 -20.55
C THR A 70 -12.60 -24.52 -21.64
N ASP A 71 -12.06 -25.62 -22.13
CA ASP A 71 -11.12 -25.61 -23.26
C ASP A 71 -11.73 -24.94 -24.51
N ALA A 72 -13.05 -25.03 -24.69
CA ALA A 72 -13.77 -24.30 -25.74
C ALA A 72 -13.75 -22.78 -25.54
N ALA A 73 -13.75 -22.29 -24.30
CA ALA A 73 -13.60 -20.88 -23.97
C ALA A 73 -12.21 -20.35 -24.34
N PHE A 74 -11.16 -21.14 -24.09
CA PHE A 74 -9.81 -20.81 -24.53
C PHE A 74 -9.68 -20.83 -26.05
N ALA A 75 -10.36 -21.75 -26.73
CA ALA A 75 -10.37 -21.81 -28.20
C ALA A 75 -11.06 -20.60 -28.86
N LYS A 76 -11.97 -19.90 -28.16
CA LYS A 76 -12.56 -18.63 -28.63
C LYS A 76 -11.58 -17.46 -28.58
N LEU A 77 -10.52 -17.54 -27.78
CA LEU A 77 -9.49 -16.51 -27.74
C LEU A 77 -8.52 -16.65 -28.92
N PRO A 78 -7.93 -15.54 -29.41
CA PRO A 78 -6.85 -15.62 -30.39
C PRO A 78 -5.69 -16.45 -29.82
N LYS A 79 -5.17 -17.41 -30.59
CA LYS A 79 -4.04 -18.26 -30.17
C LYS A 79 -2.84 -17.43 -29.72
N THR A 80 -2.60 -16.31 -30.38
CA THR A 80 -1.55 -15.33 -30.04
C THR A 80 -1.69 -14.81 -28.60
N THR A 81 -2.91 -14.55 -28.13
CA THR A 81 -3.15 -14.09 -26.76
C THR A 81 -2.93 -15.19 -25.73
N VAL A 82 -3.30 -16.43 -26.04
CA VAL A 82 -3.09 -17.57 -25.13
C VAL A 82 -1.61 -17.91 -25.02
N GLU A 83 -0.89 -17.94 -26.14
CA GLU A 83 0.56 -18.14 -26.17
C GLU A 83 1.29 -17.02 -25.44
N ASP A 84 0.92 -15.75 -25.67
CA ASP A 84 1.48 -14.63 -24.94
C ASP A 84 1.23 -14.73 -23.43
N LEU A 85 0.05 -15.16 -23.00
CA LEU A 85 -0.27 -15.36 -21.58
C LEU A 85 0.49 -16.54 -20.95
N LEU A 86 0.82 -17.57 -21.73
CA LEU A 86 1.58 -18.75 -21.28
C LEU A 86 3.10 -18.54 -21.31
N LYS A 87 3.60 -17.43 -21.88
CA LYS A 87 5.04 -17.11 -21.86
C LYS A 87 5.53 -16.88 -20.42
N PRO A 88 6.74 -17.35 -20.07
CA PRO A 88 7.32 -17.17 -18.73
C PRO A 88 7.48 -15.69 -18.36
N GLU A 89 7.73 -14.83 -19.35
CA GLU A 89 7.80 -13.37 -19.19
C GLU A 89 6.47 -12.76 -18.70
N ASN A 90 5.34 -13.40 -18.99
CA ASN A 90 4.00 -12.95 -18.61
C ASN A 90 3.43 -13.73 -17.41
N LYS A 91 4.24 -14.51 -16.68
CA LYS A 91 3.80 -15.27 -15.50
C LYS A 91 3.04 -14.43 -14.48
N SER A 92 3.44 -13.17 -14.27
CA SER A 92 2.73 -12.24 -13.38
C SER A 92 1.32 -11.90 -13.88
N LYS A 93 1.15 -11.74 -15.20
CA LYS A 93 -0.18 -11.53 -15.83
C LYS A 93 -1.03 -12.78 -15.74
N LEU A 94 -0.44 -13.96 -15.95
CA LEU A 94 -1.12 -15.25 -15.83
C LEU A 94 -1.61 -15.48 -14.38
N GLN A 95 -0.78 -15.19 -13.39
CA GLN A 95 -1.18 -15.25 -11.98
C GLN A 95 -2.33 -14.29 -11.67
N ALA A 96 -2.31 -13.07 -12.21
CA ALA A 96 -3.41 -12.12 -12.04
C ALA A 96 -4.70 -12.60 -12.70
N LEU A 97 -4.62 -13.14 -13.92
CA LEU A 97 -5.74 -13.76 -14.65
C LEU A 97 -6.37 -14.89 -13.85
N LEU A 98 -5.56 -15.81 -13.31
CA LEU A 98 -6.05 -16.95 -12.54
C LEU A 98 -6.66 -16.50 -11.22
N LYS A 99 -6.03 -15.55 -10.51
CA LYS A 99 -6.59 -14.94 -9.30
C LYS A 99 -7.90 -14.19 -9.57
N PHE A 100 -8.10 -13.65 -10.78
CA PHE A 100 -9.35 -13.00 -11.15
C PHE A 100 -10.51 -13.98 -11.28
N HIS A 101 -10.25 -15.22 -11.71
CA HIS A 101 -11.25 -16.28 -11.79
C HIS A 101 -11.55 -16.96 -10.44
N VAL A 102 -10.82 -16.62 -9.38
CA VAL A 102 -10.94 -17.25 -8.06
C VAL A 102 -11.50 -16.24 -7.07
N VAL A 103 -12.51 -16.66 -6.32
CA VAL A 103 -13.12 -15.90 -5.23
C VAL A 103 -12.89 -16.65 -3.92
N SER A 104 -12.53 -15.93 -2.86
CA SER A 104 -12.46 -16.50 -1.52
C SER A 104 -13.85 -16.77 -0.97
N GLY A 105 -14.05 -17.96 -0.41
CA GLY A 105 -15.32 -18.40 0.14
C GLY A 105 -15.99 -19.45 -0.73
N ASN A 106 -16.96 -20.15 -0.13
CA ASN A 106 -17.83 -21.07 -0.83
C ASN A 106 -19.11 -20.32 -1.21
N ILE A 107 -19.18 -19.84 -2.46
CA ILE A 107 -20.32 -19.09 -2.97
C ILE A 107 -21.02 -19.97 -3.99
N GLY A 108 -22.16 -20.51 -3.59
CA GLY A 108 -23.06 -21.20 -4.50
C GLY A 108 -23.69 -20.23 -5.51
N LEU A 109 -24.28 -20.77 -6.58
CA LEU A 109 -24.85 -19.94 -7.64
C LEU A 109 -25.94 -18.98 -7.12
N SER A 110 -26.79 -19.44 -6.21
CA SER A 110 -27.86 -18.64 -5.60
C SER A 110 -27.31 -17.46 -4.80
N ASP A 111 -26.25 -17.66 -4.03
CA ASP A 111 -25.61 -16.61 -3.24
C ASP A 111 -24.85 -15.64 -4.15
N ALA A 112 -24.21 -16.15 -5.20
CA ALA A 112 -23.52 -15.33 -6.21
C ALA A 112 -24.50 -14.38 -6.93
N LEU A 113 -25.68 -14.89 -7.27
CA LEU A 113 -26.77 -14.11 -7.88
C LEU A 113 -27.33 -13.06 -6.91
N ALA A 114 -27.52 -13.42 -5.63
CA ALA A 114 -27.99 -12.49 -4.61
C ALA A 114 -26.97 -11.36 -4.35
N ALA A 115 -25.68 -11.69 -4.33
CA ALA A 115 -24.59 -10.75 -4.11
C ALA A 115 -24.41 -9.74 -5.27
N LYS A 116 -24.79 -10.11 -6.51
CA LYS A 116 -24.61 -9.36 -7.78
C LYS A 116 -23.14 -9.02 -8.15
N ALA A 117 -22.24 -8.99 -7.17
CA ALA A 117 -20.82 -8.80 -7.33
C ALA A 117 -20.05 -9.62 -6.27
N ALA A 118 -19.00 -10.32 -6.70
CA ALA A 118 -18.10 -11.06 -5.83
C ALA A 118 -16.67 -10.52 -5.97
N LYS A 119 -15.95 -10.34 -4.86
CA LYS A 119 -14.58 -9.82 -4.90
C LYS A 119 -13.61 -10.95 -5.26
N SER A 120 -12.91 -10.82 -6.38
CA SER A 120 -11.87 -11.79 -6.76
C SER A 120 -10.64 -11.72 -5.85
N LEU A 121 -9.81 -12.77 -5.85
CA LEU A 121 -8.50 -12.78 -5.19
C LEU A 121 -7.53 -11.75 -5.79
N GLN A 122 -7.75 -11.34 -7.03
CA GLN A 122 -6.99 -10.27 -7.68
C GLN A 122 -7.42 -8.87 -7.18
N GLY A 123 -8.59 -8.78 -6.53
CA GLY A 123 -9.08 -7.57 -5.85
C GLY A 123 -10.22 -6.87 -6.59
N GLU A 124 -10.41 -7.15 -7.87
CA GLU A 124 -11.49 -6.58 -8.67
C GLU A 124 -12.82 -7.35 -8.56
N PRO A 125 -13.96 -6.64 -8.65
CA PRO A 125 -15.27 -7.27 -8.54
C PRO A 125 -15.64 -8.04 -9.83
N ILE A 126 -16.03 -9.29 -9.65
CA ILE A 126 -16.69 -10.12 -10.64
C ILE A 126 -18.19 -9.87 -10.56
N ASN A 127 -18.81 -9.35 -11.62
CA ASN A 127 -20.25 -9.11 -11.63
C ASN A 127 -20.99 -10.39 -12.02
N VAL A 128 -22.02 -10.76 -11.26
CA VAL A 128 -22.90 -11.88 -11.58
C VAL A 128 -24.28 -11.33 -11.85
N ARG A 129 -24.81 -11.61 -13.05
CA ARG A 129 -26.10 -11.09 -13.50
C ARG A 129 -26.93 -12.22 -14.11
N PHE A 130 -28.22 -12.21 -13.85
CA PHE A 130 -29.16 -13.05 -14.58
C PHE A 130 -29.70 -12.26 -15.78
N SER A 131 -29.46 -12.74 -17.00
CA SER A 131 -29.92 -12.09 -18.22
C SER A 131 -30.35 -13.15 -19.24
N ASN A 132 -31.52 -12.97 -19.84
CA ASN A 132 -32.06 -13.84 -20.90
C ASN A 132 -32.15 -15.32 -20.50
N GLY A 133 -32.57 -15.60 -19.25
CA GLY A 133 -32.72 -16.97 -18.75
C GLY A 133 -31.40 -17.70 -18.46
N LYS A 134 -30.25 -17.02 -18.56
CA LYS A 134 -28.92 -17.57 -18.25
C LYS A 134 -28.20 -16.70 -17.23
N VAL A 135 -27.39 -17.32 -16.38
CA VAL A 135 -26.47 -16.61 -15.50
C VAL A 135 -25.24 -16.19 -16.29
N LYS A 136 -24.94 -14.90 -16.28
CA LYS A 136 -23.72 -14.32 -16.83
C LYS A 136 -22.81 -13.87 -15.70
N ILE A 137 -21.54 -14.19 -15.84
CA ILE A 137 -20.48 -13.71 -14.95
C ILE A 137 -19.58 -12.80 -15.79
N ASN A 138 -19.64 -11.49 -15.53
CA ASN A 138 -19.19 -10.43 -16.43
C ASN A 138 -19.75 -10.65 -17.85
N ASP A 139 -18.89 -10.91 -18.83
CA ASP A 139 -19.27 -11.20 -20.22
C ASP A 139 -19.37 -12.69 -20.54
N ALA A 140 -18.96 -13.56 -19.60
CA ALA A 140 -18.99 -15.01 -19.76
C ALA A 140 -20.36 -15.59 -19.37
N SER A 141 -20.84 -16.58 -20.10
CA SER A 141 -22.05 -17.34 -19.76
C SER A 141 -21.68 -18.57 -18.94
N LEU A 142 -22.48 -18.86 -17.92
CA LEU A 142 -22.34 -20.06 -17.11
C LEU A 142 -22.82 -21.30 -17.89
N ILE A 143 -21.98 -22.33 -17.97
CA ILE A 143 -22.28 -23.63 -18.59
C ILE A 143 -22.76 -24.61 -17.53
N SER A 144 -22.02 -24.73 -16.43
CA SER A 144 -22.30 -25.64 -15.33
C SER A 144 -21.96 -24.96 -14.02
N ALA A 145 -22.76 -25.17 -12.99
CA ALA A 145 -22.66 -24.49 -11.71
C ALA A 145 -22.64 -25.49 -10.55
N ASP A 146 -22.18 -25.03 -9.39
CA ASP A 146 -22.27 -25.75 -8.12
C ASP A 146 -21.57 -27.13 -8.13
N ILE A 147 -20.46 -27.25 -8.88
CA ILE A 147 -19.63 -28.47 -8.86
C ILE A 147 -18.87 -28.50 -7.53
N LYS A 148 -19.35 -29.33 -6.60
CA LYS A 148 -18.75 -29.47 -5.27
C LYS A 148 -17.40 -30.18 -5.33
N THR A 149 -16.42 -29.58 -4.66
CA THR A 149 -15.06 -30.12 -4.47
C THR A 149 -14.73 -30.13 -2.98
N SER A 150 -13.64 -30.80 -2.57
CA SER A 150 -13.26 -30.92 -1.16
C SER A 150 -12.87 -29.58 -0.53
N ASN A 151 -12.45 -28.62 -1.36
CA ASN A 151 -11.95 -27.32 -0.93
C ASN A 151 -12.66 -26.15 -1.62
N GLY A 152 -13.90 -26.36 -2.09
CA GLY A 152 -14.61 -25.29 -2.78
C GLY A 152 -15.72 -25.70 -3.74
N VAL A 153 -16.08 -24.76 -4.62
CA VAL A 153 -17.04 -24.95 -5.70
C VAL A 153 -16.44 -24.48 -7.03
N ILE A 154 -16.66 -25.26 -8.09
CA ILE A 154 -16.30 -24.90 -9.45
C ILE A 154 -17.57 -24.49 -10.22
N HIS A 155 -17.48 -23.36 -10.91
CA HIS A 155 -18.48 -22.88 -11.86
C HIS A 155 -17.84 -22.85 -13.26
N ALA A 156 -18.31 -23.71 -14.16
CA ALA A 156 -17.79 -23.79 -15.52
C ALA A 156 -18.37 -22.67 -16.40
N ILE A 157 -17.50 -21.91 -17.06
CA ILE A 157 -17.87 -20.77 -17.91
C ILE A 157 -17.45 -20.99 -19.38
N ASP A 158 -18.13 -20.30 -20.28
CA ASP A 158 -17.94 -20.44 -21.73
C ASP A 158 -16.93 -19.48 -22.36
N SER A 159 -16.38 -18.55 -21.57
CA SER A 159 -15.48 -17.49 -22.01
C SER A 159 -14.45 -17.20 -20.91
N VAL A 160 -13.20 -16.93 -21.27
CA VAL A 160 -12.14 -16.56 -20.33
C VAL A 160 -12.34 -15.12 -19.87
N MET A 161 -12.39 -14.88 -18.56
CA MET A 161 -12.47 -13.53 -18.00
C MET A 161 -11.08 -12.89 -18.00
N LEU A 162 -10.83 -11.99 -18.93
CA LEU A 162 -9.61 -11.20 -18.90
C LEU A 162 -9.77 -10.12 -17.82
N PRO A 163 -8.92 -10.06 -16.77
CA PRO A 163 -8.90 -8.90 -15.91
C PRO A 163 -8.55 -7.69 -16.79
N PRO A 164 -9.11 -6.51 -16.51
CA PRO A 164 -8.55 -5.29 -17.08
C PRO A 164 -7.06 -5.23 -16.72
N ALA A 165 -6.26 -4.69 -17.64
CA ALA A 165 -4.80 -4.65 -17.52
C ALA A 165 -4.38 -4.34 -16.08
N PRO A 166 -3.38 -5.04 -15.52
CA PRO A 166 -2.95 -4.79 -14.15
C PRO A 166 -2.66 -3.31 -14.07
N LYS A 167 -3.43 -2.61 -13.23
CA LYS A 167 -3.23 -1.17 -13.07
C LYS A 167 -1.79 -1.03 -12.62
N ASN A 168 -0.92 -0.53 -13.49
CA ASN A 168 0.43 -0.14 -13.14
C ASN A 168 0.28 1.17 -12.35
N ASP A 169 -0.38 1.06 -11.20
CA ASP A 169 -0.53 2.15 -10.28
C ASP A 169 0.83 2.44 -9.64
N ILE A 170 0.93 3.66 -9.10
CA ILE A 170 2.15 4.13 -8.47
C ILE A 170 2.64 3.15 -7.38
N ALA A 171 1.72 2.57 -6.61
CA ALA A 171 2.05 1.60 -5.57
C ALA A 171 2.68 0.31 -6.13
N SER A 172 2.16 -0.23 -7.22
CA SER A 172 2.67 -1.44 -7.87
C SER A 172 4.02 -1.19 -8.53
N VAL A 173 4.20 -0.03 -9.18
CA VAL A 173 5.49 0.36 -9.76
C VAL A 173 6.53 0.55 -8.66
N ALA A 174 6.17 1.19 -7.55
CA ALA A 174 7.04 1.35 -6.39
C ALA A 174 7.46 0.00 -5.79
N LYS A 175 6.52 -0.94 -5.62
CA LYS A 175 6.80 -2.31 -5.14
C LYS A 175 7.73 -3.07 -6.07
N LYS A 176 7.54 -2.97 -7.39
CA LYS A 176 8.41 -3.62 -8.39
C LYS A 176 9.83 -3.07 -8.39
N SER A 177 10.00 -1.78 -8.09
CA SER A 177 11.32 -1.14 -8.05
C SER A 177 12.19 -1.63 -6.89
N GLY A 178 11.58 -2.07 -5.78
CA GLY A 178 12.30 -2.57 -4.59
C GLY A 178 13.09 -1.52 -3.80
N GLN A 179 13.10 -0.26 -4.24
CA GLN A 179 13.87 0.85 -3.66
C GLN A 179 13.03 1.85 -2.84
N PHE A 180 11.74 1.54 -2.63
CA PHE A 180 10.76 2.43 -1.99
C PHE A 180 10.06 1.74 -0.81
N ASN A 181 10.71 0.78 -0.14
CA ASN A 181 10.07 0.00 0.91
C ASN A 181 9.68 0.87 2.10
N THR A 182 10.54 1.83 2.45
CA THR A 182 10.32 2.79 3.54
C THR A 182 9.15 3.72 3.22
N LEU A 183 9.07 4.18 1.96
CA LEU A 183 7.95 5.01 1.49
C LEU A 183 6.63 4.24 1.54
N LEU A 184 6.61 2.99 1.07
CA LEU A 184 5.42 2.14 1.09
C LEU A 184 4.95 1.85 2.53
N ALA A 185 5.88 1.62 3.45
CA ALA A 185 5.57 1.45 4.87
C ALA A 185 4.98 2.74 5.48
N ALA A 186 5.56 3.90 5.17
CA ALA A 186 5.07 5.20 5.61
C ALA A 186 3.67 5.52 5.07
N VAL A 187 3.41 5.24 3.79
CA VAL A 187 2.09 5.38 3.17
C VAL A 187 1.04 4.51 3.86
N GLY A 188 1.39 3.25 4.12
CA GLY A 188 0.50 2.32 4.80
C GLY A 188 0.19 2.76 6.24
N ALA A 189 1.20 3.23 6.97
CA ALA A 189 1.03 3.79 8.31
C ALA A 189 0.17 5.06 8.31
N ALA A 190 0.33 5.92 7.31
CA ALA A 190 -0.44 7.15 7.15
C ALA A 190 -1.87 6.93 6.61
N GLY A 191 -2.20 5.72 6.15
CA GLY A 191 -3.49 5.40 5.53
C GLY A 191 -3.73 6.09 4.18
N LEU A 192 -2.67 6.42 3.45
CA LEU A 192 -2.74 7.13 2.17
C LEU A 192 -2.82 6.20 0.95
N ASP A 193 -2.98 4.89 1.16
CA ASP A 193 -3.08 3.88 0.09
C ASP A 193 -4.17 4.21 -0.94
N LYS A 194 -5.31 4.72 -0.47
CA LYS A 194 -6.44 5.11 -1.33
C LYS A 194 -6.12 6.35 -2.17
N THR A 195 -5.30 7.26 -1.67
CA THR A 195 -4.87 8.47 -2.39
C THR A 195 -3.91 8.10 -3.51
N LEU A 196 -2.95 7.20 -3.23
CA LEU A 196 -1.96 6.75 -4.20
C LEU A 196 -2.47 5.68 -5.17
N SER A 197 -3.60 5.02 -4.88
CA SER A 197 -4.24 4.03 -5.75
C SER A 197 -5.58 4.55 -6.33
N GLY A 198 -5.88 5.84 -6.12
CA GLY A 198 -7.12 6.47 -6.55
C GLY A 198 -7.22 6.64 -8.07
N LYS A 199 -8.42 6.99 -8.56
CA LYS A 199 -8.65 7.32 -9.99
C LYS A 199 -8.03 8.65 -10.43
N ASN A 200 -7.66 9.50 -9.47
CA ASN A 200 -7.13 10.82 -9.77
C ASN A 200 -5.68 10.68 -10.23
N SER A 201 -5.36 11.32 -11.35
CA SER A 201 -3.99 11.41 -11.83
C SER A 201 -3.15 12.25 -10.88
N VAL A 202 -2.07 11.69 -10.35
CA VAL A 202 -1.15 12.39 -9.45
C VAL A 202 0.31 12.21 -9.89
N THR A 203 1.16 13.14 -9.49
CA THR A 203 2.61 13.05 -9.69
C THR A 203 3.27 12.88 -8.33
N VAL A 204 4.07 11.82 -8.17
CA VAL A 204 4.71 11.49 -6.89
C VAL A 204 6.22 11.68 -7.03
N PHE A 205 6.78 12.52 -6.18
CA PHE A 205 8.22 12.62 -5.98
C PHE A 205 8.61 11.59 -4.93
N ALA A 206 9.07 10.42 -5.37
CA ALA A 206 9.31 9.27 -4.52
C ALA A 206 10.77 9.25 -4.02
N PRO A 207 11.03 9.52 -2.73
CA PRO A 207 12.36 9.36 -2.16
C PRO A 207 12.76 7.88 -2.08
N THR A 208 14.01 7.58 -2.44
CA THR A 208 14.57 6.23 -2.33
C THR A 208 14.80 5.84 -0.86
N ASP A 209 14.95 4.55 -0.59
CA ASP A 209 15.31 4.05 0.75
C ASP A 209 16.64 4.68 1.24
N ASP A 210 17.57 5.00 0.34
CA ASP A 210 18.81 5.69 0.69
C ASP A 210 18.58 7.17 1.04
N ALA A 211 17.61 7.84 0.41
CA ALA A 211 17.15 9.17 0.80
C ALA A 211 16.65 9.22 2.25
N PHE A 212 15.91 8.19 2.66
CA PHE A 212 15.46 8.06 4.05
C PHE A 212 16.62 7.76 5.02
N LYS A 213 17.63 6.99 4.62
CA LYS A 213 18.83 6.74 5.43
C LYS A 213 19.72 7.97 5.58
N ALA A 214 19.73 8.85 4.57
CA ALA A 214 20.48 10.09 4.59
C ALA A 214 19.91 11.11 5.60
N LEU A 215 18.65 10.96 6.01
CA LEU A 215 18.10 11.73 7.13
C LEU A 215 18.76 11.31 8.45
N SER A 216 18.93 12.27 9.36
CA SER A 216 19.56 12.03 10.67
C SER A 216 18.91 10.84 11.39
N LYS A 217 19.76 9.88 11.83
CA LYS A 217 19.33 8.69 12.59
C LYS A 217 18.46 9.12 13.77
N GLY A 218 17.19 8.71 13.76
CA GLY A 218 16.17 9.04 14.76
C GLY A 218 15.01 9.90 14.26
N THR A 219 15.17 10.66 13.17
CA THR A 219 14.07 11.47 12.61
C THR A 219 13.02 10.60 11.94
N VAL A 220 13.44 9.63 11.11
CA VAL A 220 12.52 8.71 10.42
C VAL A 220 11.77 7.82 11.41
N GLU A 221 12.48 7.29 12.42
CA GLU A 221 11.85 6.49 13.49
C GLU A 221 10.86 7.32 14.30
N SER A 222 11.18 8.59 14.58
CA SER A 222 10.23 9.49 15.25
C SER A 222 9.03 9.79 14.37
N LEU A 223 9.21 10.03 13.07
CA LEU A 223 8.12 10.29 12.12
C LEU A 223 7.22 9.08 11.86
N LEU A 224 7.75 7.86 11.99
CA LEU A 224 6.98 6.61 11.86
C LEU A 224 6.21 6.24 13.14
N LYS A 225 6.42 6.96 14.25
CA LYS A 225 5.62 6.73 15.47
C LYS A 225 4.18 7.19 15.26
N PRO A 226 3.21 6.48 15.86
CA PRO A 226 1.79 6.86 15.78
C PRO A 226 1.53 8.28 16.28
N GLU A 227 2.34 8.78 17.20
CA GLU A 227 2.30 10.14 17.75
C GLU A 227 2.55 11.24 16.70
N ASN A 228 3.30 10.94 15.62
CA ASN A 228 3.69 11.89 14.58
C ASN A 228 3.02 11.61 13.23
N LEU A 229 1.90 10.88 13.23
CA LEU A 229 1.18 10.54 11.99
C LEU A 229 0.72 11.76 11.19
N ASP A 230 0.39 12.88 11.86
CA ASP A 230 -0.02 14.09 11.16
C ASP A 230 1.14 14.78 10.45
N GLU A 231 2.33 14.76 11.04
CA GLU A 231 3.56 15.22 10.38
C GLU A 231 3.92 14.31 9.21
N LEU A 232 3.82 12.98 9.41
CA LEU A 232 4.06 12.01 8.34
C LEU A 232 3.10 12.21 7.17
N LYS A 233 1.81 12.42 7.44
CA LYS A 233 0.81 12.73 6.40
C LYS A 233 1.17 14.00 5.66
N ALA A 234 1.55 15.07 6.35
CA ALA A 234 1.96 16.33 5.73
C ALA A 234 3.20 16.18 4.85
N ILE A 235 4.19 15.40 5.29
CA ILE A 235 5.38 15.07 4.49
C ILE A 235 4.97 14.29 3.24
N LEU A 236 4.14 13.25 3.38
CA LEU A 236 3.72 12.43 2.26
C LEU A 236 2.87 13.21 1.26
N THR A 237 1.95 14.07 1.71
CA THR A 237 1.15 14.92 0.82
C THR A 237 1.96 16.02 0.15
N LEU A 238 3.07 16.46 0.75
CA LEU A 238 4.00 17.39 0.12
C LEU A 238 4.72 16.79 -1.10
N HIS A 239 5.05 15.50 -1.03
CA HIS A 239 5.68 14.76 -2.13
C HIS A 239 4.72 14.44 -3.29
N VAL A 240 3.43 14.72 -3.14
CA VAL A 240 2.41 14.43 -4.14
C VAL A 240 1.86 15.73 -4.72
N VAL A 241 1.86 15.83 -6.04
CA VAL A 241 1.27 16.93 -6.80
C VAL A 241 0.03 16.43 -7.54
N PRO A 242 -1.11 17.15 -7.48
CA PRO A 242 -2.29 16.80 -8.27
C PRO A 242 -2.01 17.00 -9.77
N GLY A 243 -2.46 16.04 -10.59
CA GLY A 243 -2.27 16.04 -12.04
C GLY A 243 -1.03 15.27 -12.50
N ARG A 244 -0.93 15.05 -13.82
CA ARG A 244 0.27 14.49 -14.46
C ARG A 244 1.21 15.63 -14.83
N VAL A 245 2.35 15.70 -14.16
CA VAL A 245 3.40 16.68 -14.43
C VAL A 245 4.64 15.92 -14.89
N SER A 246 4.97 16.04 -16.18
CA SER A 246 6.25 15.55 -16.71
C SER A 246 7.41 16.42 -16.24
N ALA A 247 8.64 15.93 -16.31
CA ALA A 247 9.81 16.72 -15.92
C ALA A 247 9.94 18.01 -16.74
N GLY A 248 9.67 17.95 -18.04
CA GLY A 248 9.66 19.15 -18.90
C GLY A 248 8.59 20.17 -18.47
N ASN A 249 7.38 19.71 -18.14
CA ASN A 249 6.32 20.60 -17.66
C ASN A 249 6.64 21.17 -16.26
N ALA A 250 7.21 20.38 -15.36
CA ALA A 250 7.66 20.83 -14.05
C ALA A 250 8.72 21.93 -14.17
N LEU A 251 9.71 21.73 -15.05
CA LEU A 251 10.77 22.70 -15.28
C LEU A 251 10.23 24.01 -15.87
N ASN A 252 9.33 23.93 -16.84
CA ASN A 252 8.69 25.11 -17.45
C ASN A 252 7.82 25.88 -16.45
N ALA A 253 7.10 25.16 -15.58
CA ALA A 253 6.25 25.76 -14.56
C ALA A 253 7.04 26.45 -13.44
N LYS A 254 8.32 26.08 -13.23
CA LYS A 254 9.22 26.52 -12.13
C LYS A 254 8.73 26.24 -10.71
N SER A 255 7.43 26.08 -10.51
CA SER A 255 6.83 25.68 -9.23
C SER A 255 5.48 25.01 -9.42
N SER A 256 5.07 24.16 -8.48
CA SER A 256 3.73 23.56 -8.44
C SER A 256 3.23 23.41 -7.01
N LYS A 257 1.90 23.38 -6.83
CA LYS A 257 1.28 23.15 -5.52
C LYS A 257 1.18 21.66 -5.25
N SER A 258 1.66 21.23 -4.09
CA SER A 258 1.47 19.87 -3.56
C SER A 258 0.05 19.65 -3.04
N LEU A 259 -0.31 18.39 -2.73
CA LEU A 259 -1.57 18.06 -2.05
C LEU A 259 -1.62 18.63 -0.63
N ASN A 260 -0.47 18.94 -0.01
CA ASN A 260 -0.40 19.64 1.27
C ASN A 260 -0.70 21.15 1.15
N GLY A 261 -0.82 21.67 -0.07
CA GLY A 261 -1.02 23.10 -0.36
C GLY A 261 0.28 23.93 -0.38
N ASP A 262 1.42 23.34 -0.01
CA ASP A 262 2.72 23.99 -0.08
C ASP A 262 3.29 23.93 -1.50
N THR A 263 4.11 24.92 -1.84
CA THR A 263 4.74 25.05 -3.17
C THR A 263 6.05 24.28 -3.26
N LEU A 264 6.12 23.37 -4.23
CA LEU A 264 7.35 22.75 -4.70
C LEU A 264 7.98 23.63 -5.77
N ASN A 265 9.24 24.01 -5.60
CA ASN A 265 10.00 24.77 -6.59
C ASN A 265 10.89 23.83 -7.38
N PHE A 266 10.86 23.96 -8.69
CA PHE A 266 11.65 23.18 -9.62
C PHE A 266 12.77 24.07 -10.18
N GLY A 267 13.97 23.53 -10.23
CA GLY A 267 15.14 24.24 -10.72
C GLY A 267 16.17 23.28 -11.29
N ILE A 268 17.14 23.84 -12.00
CA ILE A 268 18.35 23.12 -12.36
C ILE A 268 19.49 23.80 -11.62
N GLU A 269 20.15 23.07 -10.73
CA GLU A 269 21.35 23.51 -10.05
C GLU A 269 22.48 22.54 -10.38
N ASN A 270 23.63 23.08 -10.78
CA ASN A 270 24.81 22.29 -11.21
C ASN A 270 24.50 21.29 -12.34
N GLY A 271 23.56 21.61 -13.22
CA GLY A 271 23.14 20.73 -14.33
C GLY A 271 22.23 19.56 -13.91
N LEU A 272 21.86 19.46 -12.63
CA LEU A 272 20.96 18.44 -12.11
C LEU A 272 19.57 19.03 -11.85
N PHE A 273 18.54 18.31 -12.26
CA PHE A 273 17.15 18.72 -12.03
C PHE A 273 16.77 18.49 -10.57
N GLN A 274 16.30 19.54 -9.88
CA GLN A 274 16.01 19.51 -8.45
C GLN A 274 14.59 20.00 -8.15
N VAL A 275 14.04 19.50 -7.04
CA VAL A 275 12.79 19.93 -6.44
C VAL A 275 13.02 20.30 -4.98
N ASN A 276 12.83 21.57 -4.63
CA ASN A 276 13.06 22.10 -3.26
C ASN A 276 14.43 21.68 -2.63
N GLY A 277 15.48 21.56 -3.45
CA GLY A 277 16.82 21.14 -3.01
C GLY A 277 17.07 19.62 -3.01
N ALA A 278 16.08 18.80 -3.35
CA ALA A 278 16.25 17.36 -3.58
C ALA A 278 16.54 17.09 -5.06
N THR A 279 17.53 16.25 -5.36
CA THR A 279 17.88 15.90 -6.74
C THR A 279 16.94 14.85 -7.28
N ILE A 280 16.45 15.06 -8.50
CA ILE A 280 15.63 14.08 -9.21
C ILE A 280 16.56 13.16 -9.99
N VAL A 281 16.71 11.93 -9.49
CA VAL A 281 17.59 10.88 -10.05
C VAL A 281 17.01 10.29 -11.33
N LYS A 282 15.68 10.12 -11.37
CA LYS A 282 14.98 9.53 -12.51
C LYS A 282 13.62 10.19 -12.71
N THR A 283 13.33 10.58 -13.94
CA THR A 283 12.09 11.29 -14.27
C THR A 283 11.12 10.43 -15.07
N ASP A 284 9.87 10.88 -15.13
CA ASP A 284 8.85 10.47 -16.10
C ASP A 284 8.53 8.96 -16.11
N ILE A 285 8.54 8.32 -14.93
CA ILE A 285 8.08 6.94 -14.80
C ILE A 285 6.55 6.93 -14.91
N GLN A 286 6.05 6.53 -16.07
CA GLN A 286 4.61 6.49 -16.32
C GLN A 286 3.91 5.37 -15.55
N CYS A 287 2.86 5.75 -14.83
CA CYS A 287 1.94 4.86 -14.13
C CYS A 287 0.52 5.13 -14.64
N ASP A 288 -0.42 4.20 -14.48
CA ASP A 288 -1.78 4.37 -15.00
C ASP A 288 -2.53 5.52 -14.33
N ASN A 289 -2.26 5.71 -13.04
CA ASN A 289 -2.83 6.76 -12.22
C ASN A 289 -1.88 7.95 -12.00
N GLY A 290 -0.78 8.06 -12.76
CA GLY A 290 0.15 9.15 -12.50
C GLY A 290 1.52 9.08 -13.16
N VAL A 291 2.45 9.84 -12.57
CA VAL A 291 3.87 9.86 -12.93
C VAL A 291 4.69 9.79 -11.65
N ILE A 292 5.77 9.01 -11.63
CA ILE A 292 6.74 8.99 -10.54
C ILE A 292 8.03 9.68 -10.99
N HIS A 293 8.53 10.59 -10.17
CA HIS A 293 9.89 11.13 -10.25
C HIS A 293 10.65 10.66 -9.02
N VAL A 294 11.79 10.02 -9.22
CA VAL A 294 12.63 9.47 -8.15
C VAL A 294 13.53 10.57 -7.63
N ILE A 295 13.54 10.79 -6.31
CA ILE A 295 14.40 11.79 -5.67
C ILE A 295 15.39 11.15 -4.70
N ASP A 296 16.54 11.79 -4.53
CA ASP A 296 17.63 11.34 -3.65
C ASP A 296 17.49 11.81 -2.19
N SER A 297 16.54 12.70 -1.91
CA SER A 297 16.36 13.34 -0.61
C SER A 297 14.88 13.48 -0.27
N VAL A 298 14.52 13.32 1.00
CA VAL A 298 13.14 13.53 1.45
C VAL A 298 12.85 15.03 1.54
N ILE A 299 11.83 15.49 0.83
CA ILE A 299 11.32 16.87 0.90
C ILE A 299 10.58 17.02 2.22
N LEU A 300 11.23 17.64 3.19
CA LEU A 300 10.55 18.04 4.42
C LEU A 300 9.72 19.28 4.11
N PRO A 301 8.47 19.38 4.62
CA PRO A 301 7.77 20.64 4.61
C PRO A 301 8.70 21.64 5.27
N LYS A 302 8.90 22.79 4.60
CA LYS A 302 9.32 23.98 5.33
C LYS A 302 8.35 24.02 6.47
N THR A 303 8.82 23.86 7.69
CA THR A 303 7.97 23.96 8.85
C THR A 303 7.21 25.28 8.67
N LYS A 304 5.94 25.19 8.22
CA LYS A 304 4.90 25.75 9.03
C LYS A 304 5.19 25.11 10.37
N ILE A 305 5.98 25.82 11.18
CA ILE A 305 5.60 25.92 12.57
C ILE A 305 4.17 26.43 12.45
N ASN A 306 3.23 25.50 12.33
CA ASN A 306 1.88 25.86 12.58
C ASN A 306 1.95 26.19 14.05
N CYS A 307 1.75 27.45 14.35
CA CYS A 307 1.59 27.99 15.68
C CYS A 307 0.36 27.39 16.39
N HIS A 308 0.03 26.12 16.13
CA HIS A 308 -1.20 25.42 16.47
C HIS A 308 -0.96 24.05 17.14
N SER A 309 0.25 23.80 17.63
CA SER A 309 0.36 23.24 18.98
C SER A 309 0.86 24.31 19.97
N ALA A 310 0.60 25.58 19.68
CA ALA A 310 0.17 26.46 20.74
C ALA A 310 -1.34 26.22 20.85
N SER A 311 -1.75 25.56 21.94
CA SER A 311 -2.92 26.04 22.64
C SER A 311 -2.91 27.57 22.55
N SER A 312 -4.05 28.13 22.21
CA SER A 312 -4.35 29.52 21.87
C SER A 312 -3.93 30.61 22.87
N ASP A 313 -2.90 30.41 23.68
CA ASP A 313 -2.33 31.36 24.64
C ASP A 313 -0.89 30.93 24.98
N THR A 314 0.10 31.29 24.17
CA THR A 314 1.50 31.23 24.64
C THR A 314 2.13 32.60 24.50
N SER A 315 1.99 33.40 25.56
CA SER A 315 2.63 34.71 25.71
C SER A 315 4.14 34.59 25.46
N PRO A 316 4.80 35.63 24.91
CA PRO A 316 6.26 35.70 24.82
C PRO A 316 6.99 35.27 26.11
N SER A 317 6.40 35.52 27.28
CA SER A 317 6.91 35.07 28.58
C SER A 317 6.90 33.54 28.75
N GLN A 318 5.88 32.85 28.24
CA GLN A 318 5.79 31.38 28.26
C GLN A 318 6.75 30.75 27.25
N MET A 319 7.04 31.42 26.12
CA MET A 319 8.08 30.99 25.18
C MET A 319 9.47 31.01 25.83
N ILE A 320 9.79 32.10 26.53
CA ILE A 320 11.03 32.25 27.28
C ILE A 320 11.13 31.17 28.37
N THR A 321 10.07 31.00 29.18
CA THR A 321 10.02 29.99 30.25
C THR A 321 10.22 28.57 29.72
N LYS A 322 9.59 28.22 28.59
CA LYS A 322 9.73 26.89 27.96
C LYS A 322 11.16 26.65 27.44
N ALA A 323 11.80 27.67 26.87
CA ALA A 323 13.19 27.57 26.42
C ALA A 323 14.14 27.37 27.61
N ILE A 324 13.91 28.10 28.71
CA ILE A 324 14.66 27.98 29.96
C ILE A 324 14.53 26.56 30.54
N THR A 325 13.32 26.04 30.68
CA THR A 325 13.06 24.70 31.21
C THR A 325 13.73 23.60 30.38
N LYS A 326 13.82 23.77 29.06
CA LYS A 326 14.52 22.83 28.18
C LYS A 326 16.04 22.99 28.20
N GLY A 327 16.54 24.21 28.29
CA GLY A 327 17.97 24.51 28.20
C GLY A 327 18.75 24.20 29.48
N VAL A 328 18.17 24.44 30.67
CA VAL A 328 18.87 24.24 31.95
C VAL A 328 19.35 22.80 32.15
N PRO A 329 18.53 21.76 31.94
CA PRO A 329 19.00 20.39 32.01
C PRO A 329 20.11 20.10 30.98
N VAL A 330 19.95 20.58 29.73
CA VAL A 330 20.93 20.33 28.65
C VAL A 330 22.29 20.96 28.97
N PHE A 331 22.29 22.13 29.59
CA PHE A 331 23.49 22.80 30.08
C PHE A 331 24.15 22.01 31.21
N ASN A 332 23.38 21.59 32.22
CA ASN A 332 23.90 20.83 33.36
C ASN A 332 24.45 19.44 32.98
N HIS A 333 23.99 18.87 31.86
CA HIS A 333 24.56 17.63 31.29
C HIS A 333 25.82 17.88 30.42
N GLY A 334 26.39 19.09 30.44
CA GLY A 334 27.63 19.43 29.72
C GLY A 334 27.45 19.69 28.22
N ASN A 335 26.22 19.69 27.70
CA ASN A 335 25.96 19.93 26.27
C ASN A 335 25.67 21.41 26.00
N HIS A 336 26.69 22.24 26.15
CA HIS A 336 26.53 23.70 26.07
C HIS A 336 26.17 24.19 24.66
N SER A 337 26.63 23.51 23.59
CA SER A 337 26.24 23.85 22.21
C SER A 337 24.74 23.67 21.98
N LYS A 338 24.17 22.52 22.36
CA LYS A 338 22.72 22.30 22.21
C LYS A 338 21.91 23.26 23.07
N CYS A 339 22.39 23.61 24.26
CA CYS A 339 21.76 24.63 25.09
C CYS A 339 21.75 26.00 24.40
N ALA A 340 22.88 26.41 23.82
CA ALA A 340 22.97 27.64 23.03
C ALA A 340 22.00 27.63 21.85
N ASP A 341 21.89 26.52 21.11
CA ASP A 341 20.95 26.41 19.99
C ASP A 341 19.49 26.55 20.43
N ILE A 342 19.11 25.96 21.57
CA ILE A 342 17.76 26.10 22.16
C ILE A 342 17.45 27.56 22.48
N TYR A 343 18.38 28.27 23.11
CA TYR A 343 18.20 29.69 23.46
C TYR A 343 18.20 30.60 22.23
N GLN A 344 19.07 30.32 21.26
CA GLN A 344 19.14 31.06 20.01
C GLN A 344 17.84 30.93 19.19
N GLN A 345 17.28 29.71 19.11
CA GLN A 345 16.00 29.48 18.44
C GLN A 345 14.87 30.28 19.12
N CYS A 346 14.84 30.29 20.45
CA CYS A 346 13.85 31.07 21.20
C CYS A 346 13.98 32.58 20.91
N LEU A 347 15.19 33.13 20.93
CA LEU A 347 15.43 34.54 20.61
C LEU A 347 15.02 34.91 19.19
N VAL A 348 15.32 34.04 18.21
CA VAL A 348 14.86 34.22 16.82
C VAL A 348 13.33 34.17 16.73
N SER A 349 12.66 33.30 17.48
CA SER A 349 11.19 33.29 17.55
C SER A 349 10.62 34.56 18.17
N LEU A 350 11.24 35.07 19.24
CA LEU A 350 10.80 36.30 19.92
C LEU A 350 10.97 37.54 19.04
N THR A 351 12.04 37.64 18.24
CA THR A 351 12.21 38.75 17.28
C THR A 351 11.11 38.82 16.21
N LYS A 352 10.44 37.69 15.93
CA LYS A 352 9.35 37.60 14.95
C LYS A 352 7.96 37.70 15.58
N ALA A 353 7.86 37.73 16.91
CA ALA A 353 6.59 37.82 17.60
C ALA A 353 5.99 39.23 17.52
N THR A 354 4.68 39.32 17.26
CA THR A 354 3.95 40.59 17.11
C THR A 354 3.74 41.33 18.44
N ASN A 355 3.76 40.61 19.56
CA ASN A 355 3.52 41.13 20.91
C ASN A 355 4.81 41.51 21.66
N VAL A 356 5.87 41.86 20.93
CA VAL A 356 7.16 42.31 21.48
C VAL A 356 7.43 43.73 20.99
N ASP A 357 7.70 44.65 21.90
CA ASP A 357 7.97 46.04 21.58
C ASP A 357 9.28 46.21 20.78
N CYS A 358 9.40 47.33 20.07
CA CYS A 358 10.55 47.59 19.19
C CYS A 358 11.87 47.71 19.96
N SER A 359 11.86 48.18 21.21
CA SER A 359 13.06 48.32 22.04
C SER A 359 13.60 46.95 22.45
N THR A 360 12.72 46.09 22.95
CA THR A 360 13.03 44.69 23.25
C THR A 360 13.53 43.97 21.99
N ARG A 361 12.87 44.15 20.84
CA ARG A 361 13.31 43.54 19.58
C ARG A 361 14.72 43.96 19.16
N ALA A 362 15.06 45.25 19.27
CA ALA A 362 16.39 45.76 18.98
C ALA A 362 17.46 45.19 19.93
N MET A 363 17.11 45.05 21.21
CA MET A 363 17.97 44.38 22.20
C MET A 363 18.21 42.91 21.82
N LEU A 364 17.18 42.16 21.42
CA LEU A 364 17.30 40.77 21.01
C LEU A 364 18.18 40.58 19.77
N HIS A 365 18.06 41.46 18.77
CA HIS A 365 18.95 41.46 17.60
C HIS A 365 20.42 41.71 17.99
N THR A 366 20.65 42.60 18.95
CA THR A 366 22.00 42.89 19.47
C THR A 366 22.60 41.66 20.16
N VAL A 367 21.81 40.96 20.97
CA VAL A 367 22.22 39.71 21.63
C VAL A 367 22.52 38.61 20.62
N LEU A 368 21.68 38.42 19.61
CA LEU A 368 21.90 37.43 18.54
C LEU A 368 23.20 37.70 17.78
N THR A 369 23.44 38.96 17.39
CA THR A 369 24.67 39.35 16.68
C THR A 369 25.92 39.18 17.55
N ARG A 370 25.82 39.48 18.85
CA ARG A 370 26.91 39.27 19.81
C ARG A 370 27.20 37.78 19.99
N SER A 371 26.18 36.93 20.07
CA SER A 371 26.33 35.48 20.27
C SER A 371 27.06 34.78 19.12
N GLN A 372 26.90 35.27 17.89
CA GLN A 372 27.56 34.73 16.69
C GLN A 372 29.08 34.96 16.69
N LYS A 373 29.57 35.92 17.48
CA LYS A 373 31.00 36.24 17.60
C LYS A 373 31.69 35.50 18.75
N ILE A 374 30.96 34.65 19.49
CA ILE A 374 31.47 33.94 20.66
C ILE A 374 31.79 32.49 20.28
N ASN A 375 33.07 32.12 20.34
CA ASN A 375 33.55 30.77 20.00
C ASN A 375 33.39 29.76 21.15
N CYS A 376 33.17 30.23 22.39
CA CYS A 376 32.96 29.36 23.55
C CYS A 376 31.47 29.09 23.75
N ASP A 377 31.05 27.83 23.63
CA ASP A 377 29.65 27.41 23.76
C ASP A 377 29.04 27.77 25.13
N THR A 378 29.83 27.66 26.20
CA THR A 378 29.41 28.04 27.55
C THR A 378 29.08 29.53 27.63
N THR A 379 29.98 30.38 27.12
CA THR A 379 29.80 31.84 27.11
C THR A 379 28.68 32.26 26.17
N ARG A 380 28.51 31.54 25.06
CA ARG A 380 27.43 31.75 24.09
C ARG A 380 26.07 31.44 24.71
N ALA A 381 25.93 30.30 25.38
CA ALA A 381 24.71 29.91 26.10
C ALA A 381 24.34 30.93 27.19
N TRP A 382 25.31 31.38 28.00
CA TRP A 382 25.08 32.42 29.02
C TRP A 382 24.67 33.76 28.41
N THR A 383 25.30 34.18 27.32
CA THR A 383 24.96 35.44 26.63
C THR A 383 23.52 35.42 26.10
N LEU A 384 23.12 34.30 25.48
CA LEU A 384 21.76 34.11 24.98
C LEU A 384 20.75 34.04 26.14
N ARG A 385 21.13 33.39 27.24
CA ARG A 385 20.31 33.31 28.46
C ARG A 385 20.03 34.69 29.07
N THR A 386 21.06 35.52 29.23
CA THR A 386 20.90 36.89 29.71
C THR A 386 19.97 37.71 28.80
N GLY A 387 20.03 37.49 27.48
CA GLY A 387 19.11 38.13 26.55
C GLY A 387 17.64 37.74 26.75
N LEU A 388 17.38 36.46 27.04
CA LEU A 388 16.05 35.96 27.38
C LEU A 388 15.53 36.51 28.71
N ASP A 389 16.37 36.56 29.74
CA ASP A 389 15.99 37.09 31.06
C ASP A 389 15.68 38.60 30.98
N ASN A 390 16.46 39.37 30.21
CA ASN A 390 16.19 40.79 29.97
C ASN A 390 14.90 41.02 29.18
N ALA A 391 14.60 40.16 28.20
CA ALA A 391 13.35 40.22 27.45
C ALA A 391 12.14 39.87 28.33
N LEU A 392 12.29 38.91 29.24
CA LEU A 392 11.24 38.59 30.21
C LEU A 392 11.00 39.76 31.18
N ALA A 393 12.07 40.42 31.61
CA ALA A 393 12.00 41.58 32.50
C ALA A 393 11.36 42.80 31.83
N SER A 394 11.54 43.01 30.52
CA SER A 394 10.88 44.10 29.79
C SER A 394 9.39 43.84 29.55
N MET A 395 8.98 42.57 29.44
CA MET A 395 7.57 42.18 29.23
C MET A 395 6.71 42.21 30.51
N ASN A 396 7.33 42.26 31.68
CA ASN A 396 6.64 42.33 32.99
C ASN A 396 6.60 43.76 33.58
N LYS A 397 7.04 44.76 32.82
CA LYS A 397 6.92 46.20 33.15
C LYS A 397 5.78 46.80 32.35
#